data_AF-A0AAX4KAS1-F1
#
_entry.id   AF-A0AAX4KAS1-F1
#
_cell.length_a   1.000
_cell.length_b   1.000
_cell.length_c   1.000
_cell.angle_alpha   90.00
_cell.angle_beta   90.00
_cell.angle_gamma   90.00
#
_symmetry.space_group_name_H-M   'P 1'
#
loop_
_entity.id
_entity.type
_entity.pdbx_description
1 polymer ?
#
loop_
_entity_poly.entity_id
_entity_poly.type
_entity_poly.pdbx_seq_one_letter_code
_entity_poly.pdbx_strand_id
1 'polypeptide(L)'
;MLKGPSLQHFIVRAEMIQAYRSAVRATRPLPDPNTRRETLDFLRADLERLRGEYDLNKLKSNLSHFNRTLKQMLPSIGLNGLTSDEAGKGTRLIGQKRTVKDLLS
;
A
#
# COMPACT_ATOMS: atom_id res chain seq x y z
N MET A 1 -14.56 9.93 32.24
CA MET A 1 -13.12 10.11 31.98
C MET A 1 -12.87 9.90 30.50
N LEU A 2 -12.41 10.92 29.77
CA LEU A 2 -11.93 10.75 28.40
C LEU A 2 -10.64 9.91 28.48
N LYS A 3 -10.70 8.64 28.06
CA LYS A 3 -9.49 7.82 27.93
C LYS A 3 -8.67 8.41 26.79
N GLY A 4 -7.47 8.88 27.11
CA GLY A 4 -6.49 9.31 26.11
C GLY A 4 -6.09 8.17 25.17
N PRO A 5 -5.32 8.46 24.11
CA PRO A 5 -4.88 7.45 23.16
C PRO A 5 -4.16 6.30 23.86
N SER A 6 -4.67 5.09 23.66
CA SER A 6 -4.07 3.85 24.19
C SER A 6 -2.98 3.33 23.24
N LEU A 7 -2.17 2.37 23.72
CA LEU A 7 -1.17 1.67 22.90
C LEU A 7 -1.76 1.12 21.59
N GLN A 8 -3.01 0.62 21.63
CA GLN A 8 -3.67 0.12 20.43
C GLN A 8 -3.88 1.21 19.37
N HIS A 9 -4.12 2.47 19.76
CA HIS A 9 -4.24 3.58 18.81
C HIS A 9 -2.91 3.82 18.10
N PHE A 10 -1.81 3.74 18.85
CA PHE A 10 -0.47 3.89 18.28
C PHE A 10 -0.16 2.79 17.27
N ILE A 11 -0.44 1.53 17.62
CA ILE A 11 -0.22 0.38 16.74
C ILE A 11 -1.02 0.53 15.43
N VAL A 12 -2.33 0.80 15.54
CA VAL A 12 -3.18 0.93 14.34
C VAL A 12 -2.73 2.11 13.46
N ARG A 13 -2.33 3.24 14.05
CA ARG A 13 -1.80 4.37 13.28
C ARG A 13 -0.47 4.03 12.59
N ALA A 14 0.41 3.26 13.23
CA ALA A 14 1.63 2.78 12.62
C ALA A 14 1.35 1.85 11.42
N GLU A 15 0.38 0.94 11.56
CA GLU A 15 -0.07 0.06 10.47
C GLU A 15 -0.65 0.85 9.29
N MET A 16 -1.46 1.89 9.56
CA MET A 16 -1.99 2.77 8.51
C MET A 16 -0.89 3.49 7.73
N ILE A 17 0.13 4.02 8.43
CA ILE A 17 1.28 4.66 7.79
C ILE A 17 2.05 3.63 6.94
N GLN A 18 2.23 2.42 7.45
CA GLN A 18 2.92 1.36 6.72
C GLN A 18 2.14 0.95 5.47
N ALA A 19 0.83 0.81 5.56
CA ALA A 19 -0.04 0.51 4.42
C ALA A 19 0.06 1.61 3.35
N TYR A 20 0.04 2.88 3.75
CA TYR A 20 0.23 4.00 2.82
C TYR A 20 1.59 3.95 2.10
N ARG A 21 2.68 3.68 2.84
CA ARG A 21 4.01 3.56 2.25
C ARG A 21 4.09 2.41 1.24
N SER A 22 3.43 1.28 1.52
CA SER A 22 3.33 0.17 0.59
C SER A 22 2.57 0.56 -0.67
N ALA A 23 1.46 1.31 -0.53
CA ALA A 23 0.71 1.83 -1.65
C ALA A 23 1.54 2.77 -2.53
N VAL A 24 2.31 3.69 -1.92
CA VAL A 24 3.22 4.59 -2.64
C VAL A 24 4.26 3.82 -3.45
N ARG A 25 4.80 2.73 -2.91
CA ARG A 25 5.77 1.89 -3.65
C ARG A 25 5.09 1.15 -4.79
N ALA A 26 3.89 0.62 -4.56
CA ALA A 26 3.10 -0.07 -5.55
C ALA A 26 2.71 0.81 -6.74
N THR A 27 2.50 2.12 -6.54
CA THR A 27 2.15 3.03 -7.63
C THR A 27 3.35 3.55 -8.43
N ARG A 28 4.60 3.23 -8.03
CA ARG A 28 5.80 3.69 -8.77
C ARG A 28 5.87 3.20 -10.23
N PRO A 29 5.46 1.97 -10.57
CA PRO A 29 5.53 1.47 -11.94
C PRO A 29 4.49 2.07 -12.89
N LEU A 30 3.54 2.90 -12.42
CA LEU A 30 2.61 3.58 -13.33
C LEU A 30 3.39 4.48 -14.29
N PRO A 31 3.19 4.35 -15.61
CA PRO A 31 3.95 5.10 -16.62
C PRO A 31 3.59 6.58 -16.61
N ASP A 32 2.29 6.91 -16.53
CA ASP A 32 1.82 8.30 -16.55
C ASP A 32 1.98 8.97 -15.16
N PRO A 33 2.73 10.08 -15.04
CA PRO A 33 2.90 10.80 -13.79
C PRO A 33 1.61 11.41 -13.23
N ASN A 34 0.69 11.84 -14.09
CA ASN A 34 -0.56 12.48 -13.67
C ASN A 34 -1.48 11.45 -13.01
N THR A 35 -1.72 10.32 -13.69
CA THR A 35 -2.48 9.18 -13.15
C THR A 35 -1.89 8.67 -11.83
N ARG A 36 -0.55 8.60 -11.73
CA ARG A 36 0.12 8.23 -10.47
C ARG A 36 -0.18 9.20 -9.35
N ARG A 37 -0.15 10.51 -9.62
CA ARG A 37 -0.48 11.54 -8.63
C ARG A 37 -1.93 11.44 -8.18
N GLU A 38 -2.86 11.33 -9.14
CA GLU A 38 -4.29 11.20 -8.84
C GLU A 38 -4.57 9.96 -7.99
N THR A 39 -3.95 8.82 -8.31
CA THR A 39 -4.06 7.58 -7.53
C THR A 39 -3.54 7.78 -6.11
N LEU A 40 -2.40 8.46 -5.94
CA LEU A 40 -1.84 8.76 -4.62
C LEU A 40 -2.71 9.72 -3.81
N ASP A 41 -3.30 10.72 -4.46
CA ASP A 41 -4.19 11.69 -3.84
C ASP A 41 -5.49 11.02 -3.39
N PHE A 42 -6.05 10.12 -4.21
CA PHE A 42 -7.18 9.26 -3.84
C PHE A 42 -6.87 8.42 -2.58
N LEU A 43 -5.73 7.71 -2.58
CA LEU A 43 -5.33 6.87 -1.45
C LEU A 43 -5.02 7.69 -0.19
N ARG A 44 -4.45 8.90 -0.35
CA ARG A 44 -4.19 9.81 0.76
C ARG A 44 -5.48 10.34 1.38
N ALA A 45 -6.48 10.65 0.56
CA ALA A 45 -7.77 11.16 1.02
C ALA A 45 -8.45 10.16 1.98
N ASP A 46 -8.35 8.86 1.71
CA ASP A 46 -8.90 7.81 2.59
C ASP A 46 -8.33 7.87 4.01
N LEU A 47 -7.04 8.13 4.15
CA LEU A 47 -6.37 8.20 5.44
C LEU A 47 -6.52 9.58 6.10
N GLU A 48 -6.53 10.66 5.33
CA GLU A 48 -6.68 12.02 5.87
C GLU A 48 -8.04 12.21 6.56
N ARG A 49 -9.10 11.56 6.05
CA ARG A 49 -10.42 11.54 6.70
C ARG A 49 -10.40 10.99 8.14
N LEU A 50 -9.38 10.19 8.49
CA LEU A 50 -9.27 9.53 9.80
C LEU A 50 -8.33 10.25 10.77
N ARG A 51 -7.73 11.38 10.36
CA ARG A 51 -6.76 12.13 11.16
C ARG A 51 -7.27 12.50 12.56
N GLY A 52 -8.54 12.91 12.64
CA GLY A 52 -9.22 13.29 13.88
C GLY A 52 -10.00 12.16 14.56
N GLU A 53 -9.98 10.95 14.02
CA GLU A 53 -10.74 9.82 14.56
C GLU A 53 -9.93 9.11 15.67
N TYR A 54 -10.65 8.75 16.74
CA TYR A 54 -10.10 8.07 17.91
C TYR A 54 -10.90 6.80 18.26
N ASP A 55 -11.96 6.47 17.54
CA ASP A 55 -12.62 5.18 17.67
C ASP A 55 -11.76 4.07 17.05
N LEU A 56 -11.22 3.19 17.89
CA LEU A 56 -10.41 2.04 17.48
C LEU A 56 -11.12 1.12 16.49
N ASN A 57 -12.43 0.92 16.63
CA ASN A 57 -13.16 0.02 15.76
C ASN A 57 -13.26 0.61 14.35
N LYS A 58 -13.49 1.92 14.26
CA LYS A 58 -13.48 2.64 12.99
C LYS A 58 -12.10 2.64 12.35
N LEU A 59 -11.04 2.92 13.12
CA LEU A 59 -9.67 2.91 12.59
C LEU A 59 -9.30 1.53 12.02
N LYS A 60 -9.60 0.45 12.75
CA LYS A 60 -9.35 -0.93 12.28
C LYS A 60 -10.19 -1.30 11.05
N SER A 61 -11.46 -0.94 11.04
CA SER A 61 -12.36 -1.20 9.92
C SER A 61 -11.89 -0.48 8.66
N ASN A 62 -11.47 0.79 8.79
CA ASN A 62 -10.94 1.56 7.68
C ASN A 62 -9.58 1.06 7.21
N LEU A 63 -8.70 0.61 8.11
CA LEU A 63 -7.44 -0.02 7.73
C LEU A 63 -7.68 -1.30 6.92
N SER A 64 -8.64 -2.14 7.35
CA SER A 64 -9.05 -3.34 6.61
C SER A 64 -9.60 -2.98 5.22
N HIS A 65 -10.48 -1.97 5.16
CA HIS A 65 -11.01 -1.45 3.90
C HIS A 65 -9.89 -0.96 2.97
N PHE A 66 -8.99 -0.11 3.47
CA PHE A 66 -7.86 0.42 2.70
C PHE A 66 -6.99 -0.71 2.13
N ASN A 67 -6.63 -1.70 2.94
CA ASN A 67 -5.87 -2.86 2.49
C ASN A 67 -6.61 -3.68 1.42
N ARG A 68 -7.93 -3.81 1.53
CA ARG A 68 -8.76 -4.47 0.52
C ARG A 68 -8.79 -3.69 -0.79
N THR A 69 -8.97 -2.37 -0.72
CA THR A 69 -8.93 -1.48 -1.89
C THR A 69 -7.59 -1.60 -2.60
N LEU A 70 -6.47 -1.60 -1.86
CA LEU A 70 -5.14 -1.82 -2.44
C LEU A 70 -5.04 -3.18 -3.16
N LYS A 71 -5.49 -4.26 -2.52
CA LYS A 71 -5.49 -5.59 -3.13
C LYS A 71 -6.33 -5.66 -4.41
N GLN A 72 -7.42 -4.90 -4.49
CA GLN A 72 -8.28 -4.85 -5.68
C GLN A 72 -7.68 -3.97 -6.79
N MET A 73 -6.99 -2.88 -6.44
CA MET A 73 -6.38 -1.96 -7.41
C MET A 73 -5.04 -2.48 -7.96
N LEU A 74 -4.28 -3.25 -7.17
CA LEU A 74 -2.97 -3.76 -7.58
C LEU A 74 -3.02 -4.56 -8.91
N PRO A 75 -3.91 -5.56 -9.08
CA PRO A 75 -3.98 -6.32 -10.33
C PRO A 75 -4.44 -5.48 -11.53
N SER A 76 -5.40 -4.56 -11.34
CA SER A 76 -5.96 -3.75 -12.43
C SER A 76 -5.00 -2.68 -12.95
N ILE A 77 -4.03 -2.27 -12.13
CA ILE A 77 -2.94 -1.35 -12.51
C ILE A 77 -1.87 -2.04 -13.38
N GLY A 78 -2.00 -3.35 -13.66
CA GLY A 78 -1.02 -4.11 -14.45
C GLY A 78 0.22 -4.51 -13.65
N LEU A 79 0.12 -4.59 -12.32
CA LEU A 79 1.18 -5.01 -11.41
C LEU A 79 1.15 -6.52 -11.12
N ASN A 80 0.96 -7.35 -12.15
CA ASN A 80 1.04 -8.81 -12.02
C ASN A 80 2.43 -9.31 -11.55
N GLY A 81 3.44 -8.44 -11.46
CA GLY A 81 4.78 -8.78 -10.99
C GLY A 81 5.00 -8.71 -9.47
N LEU A 82 3.99 -8.37 -8.66
CA LEU A 82 4.15 -8.18 -7.20
C LEU A 82 3.37 -9.19 -6.33
N THR A 83 2.60 -10.11 -6.92
CA THR A 83 1.99 -11.20 -6.14
C THR A 83 3.06 -12.21 -5.78
N SER A 84 3.30 -12.39 -4.48
CA SER A 84 4.28 -13.33 -3.91
C SER A 84 4.08 -14.80 -4.31
N ASP A 85 2.93 -15.13 -4.92
CA ASP A 85 2.53 -16.50 -5.24
C ASP A 85 3.08 -16.99 -6.59
N GLU A 86 3.70 -16.10 -7.41
CA GLU A 86 4.31 -16.43 -8.71
C GLU A 86 5.83 -16.18 -8.65
N ALA A 87 6.55 -17.03 -7.91
CA ALA A 87 8.00 -16.96 -7.66
C ALA A 87 8.92 -17.17 -8.88
N GLY A 88 8.40 -17.05 -10.12
CA GLY A 88 9.11 -17.44 -11.34
C GLY A 88 9.26 -16.37 -12.43
N LYS A 89 8.40 -15.34 -12.47
CA LYS A 89 8.38 -14.42 -13.63
C LYS A 89 7.79 -13.03 -13.33
N GLY A 90 8.15 -12.44 -12.18
CA GLY A 90 7.82 -11.04 -11.89
C GLY A 90 8.63 -10.07 -12.74
N THR A 91 8.00 -8.99 -13.22
CA THR A 91 8.71 -7.83 -13.80
C THR A 91 9.68 -7.28 -12.76
N ARG A 92 10.99 -7.46 -13.03
CA ARG A 92 12.06 -7.09 -12.12
C ARG A 92 12.00 -5.61 -11.78
N LEU A 93 12.18 -5.28 -10.50
CA LEU A 93 12.24 -3.90 -10.04
C LEU A 93 13.45 -3.20 -10.69
N ILE A 94 13.27 -1.95 -11.12
CA ILE A 94 14.36 -1.10 -11.61
C ILE A 94 15.43 -1.00 -10.50
N GLY A 95 16.63 -1.53 -10.77
CA GLY A 95 17.78 -1.52 -9.84
C GLY A 95 18.17 -2.87 -9.23
N GLN A 96 17.41 -3.95 -9.46
CA GLN A 96 17.82 -5.28 -9.00
C GLN A 96 18.92 -5.83 -9.93
N LYS A 97 20.13 -6.07 -9.39
CA LYS A 97 21.23 -6.68 -10.16
C LYS A 97 20.82 -8.08 -10.64
N ARG A 98 20.99 -8.35 -11.93
CA ARG A 98 20.74 -9.68 -12.51
C ARG A 98 21.67 -10.69 -11.84
N THR A 99 21.12 -11.81 -11.38
CA THR A 99 21.93 -12.92 -10.90
C THR A 99 22.39 -13.77 -12.09
N VAL A 100 23.49 -14.52 -11.95
CA VAL A 100 24.03 -15.35 -13.04
C VAL A 100 22.99 -16.34 -13.58
N LYS A 101 22.10 -16.82 -12.70
CA LYS A 101 20.98 -17.70 -13.06
C LYS A 101 20.02 -17.07 -14.06
N ASP A 102 19.87 -15.75 -14.06
CA ASP A 102 18.97 -15.02 -14.96
C ASP A 102 19.59 -14.73 -16.34
N LEU A 103 20.91 -14.89 -16.49
CA LEU A 103 21.63 -14.64 -17.74
C LEU A 103 21.78 -15.91 -18.58
N LEU A 104 21.50 -17.07 -17.99
CA LEU A 104 21.67 -18.40 -18.58
C LEU A 104 20.33 -19.08 -18.92
N SER A 105 19.21 -18.33 -18.87
CA SER A 105 17.86 -18.78 -19.26
C SER A 105 17.38 -18.09 -20.52
#